data_AF-A0A250FZD7-F1
#
_entry.id   AF-A0A250FZD7-F1
#
_cell.length_a   1.000
_cell.length_b   1.000
_cell.length_c   1.000
_cell.angle_alpha   90.00
_cell.angle_beta   90.00
_cell.angle_gamma   90.00
#
_symmetry.space_group_name_H-M   'P 1'
#
loop_
_entity.id
_entity.type
_entity.pdbx_description
1 polymer ?
#
loop_
_entity_poly.entity_id
_entity_poly.type
_entity_poly.pdbx_seq_one_letter_code
_entity_poly.pdbx_strand_id
1 'polypeptide(L)'
;MNLLGKIKSLGFKLLHRNVDVIKCMENKNKLWNVFSSPATIKNGAKLVVDNTHVAALVSGGRLADMYSCGQHELVASNMPIFATLKGWKYNHASAFEAEVYFINTATFNNQNWSTLYPFPLEDQKLKSVAIETSGRYSFCVKPNPSAFIENLIKDQEVDSQERWFNNFIIKRFRNYLETSGVDLLSIVKEPQKFSNDLKINLKNDLLDFDIILDDFQIDNFTVYKN
;
A
#
# COMPACT_ATOMS: atom_id res chain seq x y z
N MET A 1 12.55 36.60 -5.06
CA MET A 1 13.45 35.66 -4.33
C MET A 1 12.60 34.86 -3.35
N ASN A 2 12.19 33.64 -3.73
CA ASN A 2 11.20 32.86 -2.99
C ASN A 2 11.82 32.04 -1.86
N LEU A 3 11.19 32.06 -0.68
CA LEU A 3 11.50 31.26 0.51
C LEU A 3 11.63 29.75 0.21
N LEU A 4 10.93 29.26 -0.82
CA LEU A 4 10.97 27.88 -1.31
C LEU A 4 12.34 27.44 -1.85
N GLY A 5 13.15 28.38 -2.36
CA GLY A 5 14.50 28.09 -2.84
C GLY A 5 15.51 27.85 -1.70
N LYS A 6 15.32 28.51 -0.55
CA LYS A 6 16.19 28.34 0.63
C LYS A 6 15.86 27.08 1.44
N ILE A 7 14.60 26.63 1.42
CA ILE A 7 14.21 25.38 2.10
C ILE A 7 14.77 24.15 1.35
N LYS A 8 14.87 24.21 0.01
CA LYS A 8 15.54 23.14 -0.77
C LYS A 8 17.07 23.16 -0.65
N SER A 9 17.69 24.32 -0.39
CA SER A 9 19.16 24.42 -0.28
C SER A 9 19.71 24.21 1.14
N LEU A 10 18.87 24.24 2.18
CA LEU A 10 19.28 23.94 3.57
C LEU A 10 19.10 22.47 3.98
N GLY A 11 18.45 21.64 3.16
CA GLY A 11 18.27 20.20 3.39
C GLY A 11 19.23 19.28 2.61
N PHE A 12 20.19 19.84 1.86
CA PHE A 12 21.02 19.09 0.91
C PHE A 12 22.52 19.40 1.05
N LYS A 13 23.04 19.27 2.28
CA LYS A 13 24.46 18.97 2.52
C LYS A 13 24.56 17.52 2.96
N LEU A 14 24.52 16.61 1.99
CA LEU A 14 24.77 15.18 2.20
C LEU A 14 26.25 14.98 2.59
N LEU A 15 26.51 15.03 3.90
CA LEU A 15 27.55 14.19 4.49
C LEU A 15 27.19 12.75 4.15
N HIS A 16 28.15 11.94 3.68
CA HIS A 16 28.05 10.49 3.68
C HIS A 16 27.84 10.00 5.12
N ARG A 17 26.59 10.05 5.61
CA ARG A 17 26.19 9.51 6.90
C ARG A 17 25.91 8.04 6.71
N ASN A 18 26.91 7.24 7.03
CA ASN A 18 26.75 5.82 7.26
C ASN A 18 25.70 5.61 8.37
N VAL A 19 24.56 4.99 8.06
CA VAL A 19 23.45 4.80 9.01
C VAL A 19 23.71 3.57 9.88
N ASP A 20 23.78 3.77 11.19
CA ASP A 20 24.02 2.71 12.20
C ASP A 20 22.75 2.12 12.79
N VAL A 21 21.66 2.90 12.81
CA VAL A 21 20.37 2.49 13.36
C VAL A 21 19.27 2.97 12.42
N ILE A 22 18.41 2.04 12.00
CA ILE A 22 17.24 2.28 11.16
C ILE A 22 16.00 1.98 12.00
N LYS A 23 15.13 2.97 12.14
CA LYS A 23 13.86 2.85 12.86
C LYS A 23 12.79 3.67 12.13
N CYS A 24 11.56 3.17 12.08
CA CYS A 24 10.42 3.95 11.63
C CYS A 24 10.16 5.11 12.60
N MET A 25 10.26 6.35 12.13
CA MET A 25 10.08 7.57 12.94
C MET A 25 8.70 8.21 12.76
N GLU A 26 7.81 7.63 11.94
CA GLU A 26 6.60 8.32 11.45
C GLU A 26 5.26 7.55 11.57
N ASN A 27 4.21 8.33 11.29
CA ASN A 27 2.80 8.31 11.70
C ASN A 27 2.06 6.96 11.64
N LYS A 28 1.38 6.59 12.75
CA LYS A 28 0.56 5.37 12.91
C LYS A 28 -0.63 5.27 11.93
N ASN A 29 -1.00 6.38 11.29
CA ASN A 29 -2.17 6.48 10.41
C ASN A 29 -1.87 6.22 8.93
N LYS A 30 -0.61 5.93 8.56
CA LYS A 30 -0.25 5.53 7.19
C LYS A 30 -0.19 4.00 7.11
N LEU A 31 -0.72 3.45 6.02
CA LEU A 31 -0.73 2.03 5.71
C LEU A 31 0.67 1.47 5.42
N TRP A 32 1.54 2.30 4.85
CA TRP A 32 2.97 2.01 4.80
C TRP A 32 3.77 3.30 4.98
N ASN A 33 4.98 3.20 5.51
CA ASN A 33 5.93 4.29 5.53
C ASN A 33 7.18 3.82 4.79
N VAL A 34 7.51 4.50 3.70
CA VAL A 34 8.78 4.24 3.01
C VAL A 34 9.84 5.04 3.75
N PHE A 35 10.72 4.35 4.48
CA PHE A 35 11.99 4.94 4.88
C PHE A 35 12.97 4.72 3.72
N SER A 36 12.83 5.54 2.68
CA SER A 36 13.87 5.60 1.66
C SER A 36 15.02 6.39 2.26
N SER A 37 16.00 5.67 2.82
CA SER A 37 17.28 6.30 3.10
C SER A 37 18.04 6.34 1.78
N PRO A 38 18.39 7.51 1.23
CA PRO A 38 19.32 7.60 0.10
C PRO A 38 20.77 7.26 0.51
N ALA A 39 20.95 6.52 1.61
CA ALA A 39 22.24 6.32 2.27
C ALA A 39 22.65 4.84 2.25
N THR A 40 23.94 4.62 2.08
CA THR A 40 24.58 3.32 2.19
C THR A 40 24.42 2.79 3.62
N ILE A 41 23.78 1.64 3.78
CA ILE A 41 23.55 0.97 5.07
C ILE A 41 24.87 0.33 5.51
N LYS A 42 25.34 0.62 6.74
CA LYS A 42 26.53 -0.05 7.26
C LYS A 42 26.28 -1.55 7.41
N ASN A 43 27.28 -2.37 7.11
CA ASN A 43 27.24 -3.76 7.50
C ASN A 43 27.19 -3.84 9.04
N GLY A 44 26.22 -4.59 9.59
CA GLY A 44 25.95 -4.63 11.03
C GLY A 44 25.04 -3.50 11.55
N ALA A 45 24.40 -2.72 10.66
CA ALA A 45 23.43 -1.72 11.08
C ALA A 45 22.25 -2.36 11.82
N LYS A 46 21.75 -1.71 12.87
CA LYS A 46 20.60 -2.20 13.64
C LYS A 46 19.30 -1.72 13.01
N LEU A 47 18.41 -2.66 12.70
CA LEU A 47 17.04 -2.40 12.29
C LEU A 47 16.10 -2.62 13.47
N VAL A 48 15.29 -1.61 13.80
CA VAL A 48 14.28 -1.68 14.85
C VAL A 48 12.90 -1.59 14.22
N VAL A 49 12.12 -2.67 14.36
CA VAL A 49 10.78 -2.82 13.81
C VAL A 49 9.76 -2.84 14.95
N ASP A 50 8.78 -1.96 14.90
CA ASP A 50 7.71 -1.90 15.90
C ASP A 50 6.76 -3.10 15.78
N ASN A 51 5.99 -3.39 16.82
CA ASN A 51 5.06 -4.53 16.89
C ASN A 51 3.94 -4.53 15.85
N THR A 52 3.55 -3.36 15.34
CA THR A 52 2.53 -3.20 14.29
C THR A 52 3.12 -3.14 12.89
N HIS A 53 4.42 -3.40 12.75
CA HIS A 53 5.11 -3.25 11.48
C HIS A 53 5.88 -4.50 11.10
N VAL A 54 6.08 -4.60 9.80
CA VAL A 54 7.07 -5.47 9.16
C VAL A 54 8.00 -4.57 8.36
N ALA A 55 9.29 -4.90 8.34
CA ALA A 55 10.26 -4.19 7.53
C ALA A 55 10.68 -5.05 6.35
N ALA A 56 10.80 -4.46 5.17
CA ALA A 56 11.25 -5.11 3.96
C ALA A 56 12.47 -4.38 3.41
N LEU A 57 13.53 -5.14 3.19
CA LEU A 57 14.75 -4.63 2.56
C LEU A 57 14.63 -4.81 1.05
N VAL A 58 14.83 -3.72 0.31
CA VAL A 58 14.74 -3.69 -1.15
C VAL A 58 16.08 -3.25 -1.72
N SER A 59 16.61 -3.98 -2.68
CA SER A 59 17.85 -3.62 -3.37
C SER A 59 17.70 -3.80 -4.87
N GLY A 60 18.13 -2.80 -5.64
CA GLY A 60 18.00 -2.82 -7.10
C GLY A 60 16.56 -2.99 -7.60
N GLY A 61 15.57 -2.46 -6.86
CA GLY A 61 14.14 -2.62 -7.19
C GLY A 61 13.60 -4.04 -6.98
N ARG A 62 14.24 -4.85 -6.13
CA ARG A 62 13.79 -6.21 -5.79
C ARG A 62 13.75 -6.41 -4.29
N LEU A 63 12.71 -7.10 -3.82
CA LEU A 63 12.60 -7.53 -2.43
C LEU A 63 13.73 -8.49 -2.09
N ALA A 64 14.58 -8.10 -1.14
CA ALA A 64 15.77 -8.86 -0.73
C ALA A 64 15.53 -9.70 0.51
N ASP A 65 14.91 -9.12 1.54
CA ASP A 65 14.66 -9.78 2.80
C ASP A 65 13.49 -9.11 3.56
N MET A 66 12.93 -9.81 4.54
CA MET A 66 11.83 -9.33 5.37
C MET A 66 12.08 -9.62 6.85
N TYR A 67 11.75 -8.62 7.68
CA TYR A 67 11.98 -8.63 9.11
C TYR A 67 10.68 -8.40 9.86
N SER A 68 10.37 -9.30 10.78
CA SER A 68 9.26 -9.16 11.73
C SER A 68 9.55 -8.10 12.79
N CYS A 69 8.60 -7.86 13.69
CA CYS A 69 8.81 -6.95 14.82
C CYS A 69 10.00 -7.36 15.70
N GLY A 70 10.71 -6.39 16.25
CA GLY A 70 11.89 -6.61 17.09
C GLY A 70 13.15 -5.87 16.60
N GLN A 71 14.30 -6.31 17.10
CA GLN A 71 15.60 -5.78 16.73
C GLN A 71 16.34 -6.79 15.86
N HIS A 72 16.85 -6.33 14.73
CA HIS A 72 17.57 -7.14 13.76
C HIS A 72 18.91 -6.49 13.42
N GLU A 73 19.89 -7.30 13.06
CA GLU A 73 21.17 -6.84 12.56
C GLU A 73 21.24 -7.07 11.05
N LEU A 74 21.53 -6.01 10.29
CA LEU A 74 21.59 -6.06 8.84
C LEU A 74 23.01 -6.42 8.39
N VAL A 75 23.21 -7.70 8.09
CA VAL A 75 24.49 -8.23 7.61
C VAL A 75 24.36 -8.65 6.15
N ALA A 76 25.13 -8.01 5.26
CA ALA A 76 25.04 -8.22 3.82
C ALA A 76 25.32 -9.68 3.39
N SER A 77 26.16 -10.41 4.14
CA SER A 77 26.44 -11.83 3.86
C SER A 77 25.24 -12.76 4.05
N ASN A 78 24.24 -12.33 4.82
CA ASN A 78 23.08 -13.15 5.15
C ASN A 78 21.94 -12.96 4.13
N MET A 79 22.10 -12.04 3.18
CA MET A 79 21.07 -11.65 2.25
C MET A 79 21.24 -12.39 0.91
N PRO A 80 20.22 -13.14 0.44
CA PRO A 80 20.32 -13.96 -0.77
C PRO A 80 20.68 -13.19 -2.05
N ILE A 81 20.18 -11.95 -2.20
CA ILE A 81 20.42 -11.12 -3.38
C ILE A 81 21.91 -10.70 -3.48
N PHE A 82 22.56 -10.44 -2.36
CA PHE A 82 23.97 -10.01 -2.34
C PHE A 82 24.95 -11.18 -2.49
N ALA A 83 24.52 -12.42 -2.21
CA ALA A 83 25.35 -13.62 -2.42
C ALA A 83 25.69 -13.88 -3.92
N THR A 84 24.92 -13.31 -4.84
CA THR A 84 25.07 -13.53 -6.30
C THR A 84 26.04 -12.54 -6.97
N LEU A 85 26.39 -11.43 -6.28
CA LEU A 85 27.36 -10.44 -6.77
C LEU A 85 28.79 -11.00 -6.62
N LYS A 86 29.31 -11.61 -7.70
CA LYS A 86 30.65 -12.25 -7.78
C LYS A 86 31.82 -11.38 -7.28
N GLY A 87 31.68 -10.05 -7.18
CA GLY A 87 32.70 -9.12 -6.69
C GLY A 87 32.71 -8.86 -5.17
N TRP A 88 31.70 -9.31 -4.42
CA TRP A 88 31.54 -9.00 -2.98
C TRP A 88 32.58 -9.68 -2.08
N LYS A 89 33.18 -10.79 -2.52
CA LYS A 89 34.03 -11.66 -1.70
C LYS A 89 35.28 -11.03 -1.09
N TYR A 90 35.62 -9.78 -1.42
CA TYR A 90 36.86 -9.14 -0.96
C TYR A 90 36.68 -8.10 0.14
N ASN A 91 35.46 -7.72 0.52
CA ASN A 91 35.28 -6.56 1.40
C ASN A 91 34.07 -6.69 2.35
N HIS A 92 34.11 -7.72 3.21
CA HIS A 92 33.10 -8.08 4.23
C HIS A 92 32.76 -6.98 5.27
N ALA A 93 33.35 -5.80 5.17
CA ALA A 93 33.09 -4.63 6.02
C ALA A 93 32.39 -3.47 5.27
N SER A 94 32.04 -3.65 4.00
CA SER A 94 31.54 -2.56 3.16
C SER A 94 30.06 -2.31 3.37
N ALA A 95 29.68 -1.04 3.48
CA ALA A 95 28.29 -0.62 3.43
C ALA A 95 27.63 -1.04 2.09
N PHE A 96 26.32 -1.27 2.09
CA PHE A 96 25.54 -1.63 0.90
C PHE A 96 24.41 -0.63 0.61
N GLU A 97 23.99 -0.56 -0.64
CA GLU A 97 22.84 0.24 -1.06
C GLU A 97 21.57 -0.59 -1.02
N ALA A 98 20.61 -0.14 -0.20
CA ALA A 98 19.29 -0.73 -0.09
C ALA A 98 18.30 0.29 0.52
N GLU A 99 17.02 0.05 0.28
CA GLU A 99 15.90 0.78 0.86
C GLU A 99 15.22 -0.10 1.92
N VAL A 100 14.63 0.54 2.95
CA VAL A 100 13.86 -0.18 3.98
C VAL A 100 12.42 0.34 3.99
N TYR A 101 11.49 -0.54 3.61
CA TYR A 101 10.07 -0.27 3.61
C TYR A 101 9.48 -0.75 4.93
N PHE A 102 8.82 0.12 5.69
CA PHE A 102 8.06 -0.27 6.88
C PHE A 102 6.58 -0.37 6.50
N ILE A 103 6.03 -1.57 6.56
CA ILE A 103 4.64 -1.86 6.22
C ILE A 103 3.84 -1.97 7.52
N ASN A 104 2.75 -1.22 7.63
CA ASN A 104 1.88 -1.28 8.81
C ASN A 104 0.90 -2.44 8.65
N THR A 105 0.99 -3.42 9.56
CA THR A 105 0.14 -4.61 9.57
C THR A 105 -1.00 -4.50 10.58
N ALA A 106 -1.17 -3.35 11.23
CA ALA A 106 -2.35 -3.10 12.07
C ALA A 106 -3.62 -2.99 11.21
N THR A 107 -4.77 -3.25 11.84
CA THR A 107 -6.07 -3.09 11.20
C THR A 107 -6.44 -1.61 11.08
N PHE A 108 -6.74 -1.20 9.85
CA PHE A 108 -7.32 0.09 9.50
C PHE A 108 -8.84 -0.05 9.53
N ASN A 109 -9.46 0.53 10.54
CA ASN A 109 -10.90 0.41 10.74
C ASN A 109 -11.65 1.60 10.14
N ASN A 110 -12.86 1.35 9.62
CA ASN A 110 -13.82 2.37 9.19
C ASN A 110 -13.23 3.42 8.24
N GLN A 111 -12.41 2.98 7.29
CA GLN A 111 -11.88 3.82 6.23
C GLN A 111 -12.99 4.14 5.24
N ASN A 112 -13.05 5.38 4.77
CA ASN A 112 -14.09 5.82 3.83
C ASN A 112 -13.66 5.50 2.39
N TRP A 113 -14.63 5.15 1.56
CA TRP A 113 -14.48 5.10 0.11
C TRP A 113 -15.67 5.80 -0.55
N SER A 114 -15.43 6.44 -1.70
CA SER A 114 -16.48 7.10 -2.47
C SER A 114 -16.09 7.28 -3.93
N THR A 115 -17.10 7.30 -4.80
CA THR A 115 -16.95 7.82 -6.15
C THR A 115 -16.61 9.31 -6.08
N LEU A 116 -15.60 9.77 -6.83
CA LEU A 116 -15.24 11.19 -6.88
C LEU A 116 -16.27 12.04 -7.65
N TYR A 117 -16.93 11.41 -8.62
CA TYR A 117 -17.99 11.97 -9.44
C TYR A 117 -18.93 10.84 -9.88
N PRO A 118 -20.22 11.13 -10.14
CA PRO A 118 -21.13 10.15 -10.71
C PRO A 118 -20.56 9.56 -11.99
N PHE A 119 -20.65 8.24 -12.15
CA PHE A 119 -20.17 7.56 -13.35
C PHE A 119 -21.31 6.93 -14.13
N PRO A 120 -21.24 6.92 -15.48
CA PRO A 120 -22.31 6.36 -16.31
C PRO A 120 -22.35 4.83 -16.18
N LEU A 121 -23.56 4.27 -16.19
CA LEU A 121 -23.83 2.84 -16.26
C LEU A 121 -25.08 2.61 -17.11
N GLU A 122 -25.05 1.56 -17.93
CA GLU A 122 -26.24 1.06 -18.64
C GLU A 122 -26.98 0.04 -17.77
N ASP A 123 -28.25 0.30 -17.46
CA ASP A 123 -29.13 -0.62 -16.75
C ASP A 123 -30.28 -1.08 -17.66
N GLN A 124 -30.65 -2.36 -17.56
CA GLN A 124 -31.66 -2.96 -18.45
C GLN A 124 -33.05 -2.30 -18.32
N LYS A 125 -33.42 -1.80 -17.14
CA LYS A 125 -34.73 -1.22 -16.85
C LYS A 125 -34.71 0.31 -16.92
N LEU A 126 -33.66 0.91 -16.37
CA LEU A 126 -33.52 2.36 -16.26
C LEU A 126 -32.84 3.00 -17.47
N LYS A 127 -32.27 2.19 -18.39
CA LYS A 127 -31.43 2.62 -19.52
C LYS A 127 -30.16 3.31 -19.00
N SER A 128 -29.69 4.33 -19.71
CA SER A 128 -28.49 5.09 -19.36
C SER A 128 -28.72 5.94 -18.11
N VAL A 129 -27.97 5.66 -17.05
CA VAL A 129 -28.01 6.36 -15.76
C VAL A 129 -26.61 6.72 -15.31
N ALA A 130 -26.49 7.61 -14.32
CA ALA A 130 -25.24 7.84 -13.60
C ALA A 130 -25.37 7.40 -12.13
N ILE A 131 -24.30 6.82 -11.59
CA ILE A 131 -24.26 6.27 -10.23
C ILE A 131 -23.21 6.99 -9.41
N GLU A 132 -23.59 7.38 -8.19
CA GLU A 132 -22.69 7.82 -7.14
C GLU A 132 -22.86 6.91 -5.93
N THR A 133 -21.76 6.51 -5.31
CA THR A 133 -21.81 5.63 -4.14
C THR A 133 -20.67 5.94 -3.18
N SER A 134 -20.92 5.69 -1.91
CA SER A 134 -19.92 5.77 -0.87
C SER A 134 -20.16 4.73 0.21
N GLY A 135 -19.14 4.49 1.02
CA GLY A 135 -19.26 3.60 2.15
C GLY A 135 -18.00 3.53 2.98
N ARG A 136 -17.90 2.45 3.74
CA ARG A 136 -16.79 2.19 4.67
C ARG A 136 -16.21 0.80 4.47
N TYR A 137 -14.94 0.66 4.81
CA TYR A 137 -14.25 -0.62 4.81
C TYR A 137 -13.22 -0.69 5.93
N SER A 138 -12.88 -1.92 6.31
CA SER A 138 -11.83 -2.21 7.27
C SER A 138 -10.91 -3.27 6.69
N PHE A 139 -9.61 -3.09 6.84
CA PHE A 139 -8.63 -3.98 6.24
C PHE A 139 -7.30 -3.99 7.02
N CYS A 140 -6.49 -5.02 6.77
CA CYS A 140 -5.10 -5.08 7.22
C CYS A 140 -4.20 -5.70 6.14
N VAL A 141 -2.91 -5.42 6.22
CA VAL A 141 -1.90 -6.09 5.40
C VAL A 141 -1.43 -7.35 6.12
N LYS A 142 -1.24 -8.46 5.41
CA LYS A 142 -0.76 -9.71 6.00
C LYS A 142 0.61 -9.51 6.68
N PRO A 143 0.93 -10.31 7.71
CA PRO A 143 2.25 -10.30 8.35
C PRO A 143 3.43 -10.65 7.43
N ASN A 144 3.19 -11.29 6.29
CA ASN A 144 4.21 -11.59 5.29
C ASN A 144 3.78 -11.06 3.90
N PRO A 145 3.86 -9.73 3.64
CA PRO A 145 3.20 -9.14 2.48
C PRO A 145 4.13 -8.97 1.27
N SER A 146 4.75 -10.05 0.82
CA SER A 146 5.70 -9.99 -0.30
C SER A 146 5.07 -9.44 -1.58
N ALA A 147 3.84 -9.87 -1.92
CA ALA A 147 3.16 -9.41 -3.13
C ALA A 147 2.80 -7.92 -3.04
N PHE A 148 2.40 -7.46 -1.84
CA PHE A 148 2.15 -6.04 -1.59
C PHE A 148 3.39 -5.19 -1.88
N ILE A 149 4.54 -5.59 -1.32
CA ILE A 149 5.80 -4.86 -1.44
C ILE A 149 6.27 -4.86 -2.90
N GLU A 150 6.19 -5.99 -3.60
CA GLU A 150 6.55 -6.06 -5.01
C GLU A 150 5.71 -5.13 -5.91
N ASN A 151 4.41 -5.02 -5.63
CA ASN A 151 3.55 -4.06 -6.33
C ASN A 151 3.93 -2.62 -5.99
N LEU A 152 4.22 -2.33 -4.72
CA LEU A 152 4.66 -1.01 -4.28
C LEU A 152 5.98 -0.57 -4.94
N ILE A 153 6.92 -1.49 -5.14
CA ILE A 153 8.20 -1.19 -5.81
C ILE A 153 7.98 -0.84 -7.29
N LYS A 154 7.01 -1.48 -7.94
CA LYS A 154 6.68 -1.25 -9.36
C LYS A 154 5.92 0.06 -9.58
N ASP A 155 5.04 0.41 -8.66
CA ASP A 155 4.16 1.58 -8.75
C ASP A 155 4.74 2.75 -7.94
N GLN A 156 5.61 3.55 -8.59
CA GLN A 156 6.24 4.71 -7.95
C GLN A 156 5.30 5.93 -7.81
N GLU A 157 4.09 5.88 -8.38
CA GLU A 157 3.10 6.97 -8.35
C GLU A 157 2.03 6.76 -7.26
N VAL A 158 2.44 6.47 -6.03
CA VAL A 158 1.50 6.46 -4.90
C VAL A 158 1.33 7.90 -4.40
N ASP A 159 0.55 8.67 -5.14
CA ASP A 159 0.23 10.07 -4.83
C ASP A 159 -0.48 10.21 -3.45
N SER A 160 -1.24 9.17 -3.04
CA SER A 160 -1.57 8.84 -1.65
C SER A 160 -2.15 7.42 -1.53
N GLN A 161 -1.91 6.75 -0.39
CA GLN A 161 -2.38 5.37 -0.12
C GLN A 161 -3.91 5.26 -0.18
N GLU A 162 -4.57 6.25 0.41
CA GLU A 162 -6.04 6.37 0.41
C GLU A 162 -6.59 6.44 -1.00
N ARG A 163 -5.94 7.20 -1.89
CA ARG A 163 -6.37 7.34 -3.29
C ARG A 163 -6.19 6.03 -4.06
N TRP A 164 -5.09 5.32 -3.85
CA TRP A 164 -4.86 4.01 -4.47
C TRP A 164 -5.97 3.02 -4.09
N PHE A 165 -6.26 2.89 -2.79
CA PHE A 165 -7.33 2.01 -2.31
C PHE A 165 -8.70 2.43 -2.83
N ASN A 166 -9.04 3.72 -2.75
CA ASN A 166 -10.32 4.22 -3.24
C ASN A 166 -10.50 3.90 -4.74
N ASN A 167 -9.48 4.17 -5.55
CA ASN A 167 -9.51 3.87 -6.99
C ASN A 167 -9.66 2.37 -7.27
N PHE A 168 -8.97 1.54 -6.51
CA PHE A 168 -9.08 0.08 -6.61
C PHE A 168 -10.53 -0.38 -6.34
N ILE A 169 -11.11 0.05 -5.21
CA ILE A 169 -12.49 -0.30 -4.82
C ILE A 169 -13.48 0.17 -5.88
N ILE A 170 -13.39 1.43 -6.33
CA ILE A 170 -14.29 1.98 -7.35
C ILE A 170 -14.18 1.24 -8.69
N LYS A 171 -12.98 0.87 -9.12
CA LYS A 171 -12.78 0.09 -10.35
C LYS A 171 -13.43 -1.29 -10.25
N ARG A 172 -13.25 -1.98 -9.13
CA ARG A 172 -13.84 -3.31 -8.90
C ARG A 172 -15.36 -3.25 -8.73
N PHE A 173 -15.86 -2.25 -8.02
CA PHE A 173 -17.30 -1.95 -7.90
C PHE A 173 -17.95 -1.77 -9.27
N ARG A 174 -17.37 -0.93 -10.13
CA ARG A 174 -17.89 -0.70 -11.50
C ARG A 174 -17.89 -1.99 -12.31
N ASN A 175 -16.76 -2.70 -12.32
CA ASN A 175 -16.67 -3.98 -13.04
C ASN A 175 -17.71 -4.99 -12.54
N TYR A 176 -17.96 -5.05 -11.24
CA TYR A 176 -18.99 -5.92 -10.68
C TYR A 176 -20.39 -5.54 -11.18
N LEU A 177 -20.75 -4.24 -11.19
CA LEU A 177 -22.04 -3.79 -11.71
C LEU A 177 -22.21 -4.13 -13.20
N GLU A 178 -21.17 -3.91 -14.01
CA GLU A 178 -21.22 -4.16 -15.46
C GLU A 178 -21.30 -5.66 -15.80
N THR A 179 -20.68 -6.53 -14.99
CA THR A 179 -20.57 -7.97 -15.28
C THR A 179 -21.62 -8.84 -14.59
N SER A 180 -22.13 -8.41 -13.44
CA SER A 180 -23.09 -9.21 -12.65
C SER A 180 -24.52 -9.19 -13.19
N GLY A 181 -24.87 -8.18 -14.00
CA GLY A 181 -26.24 -7.96 -14.47
C GLY A 181 -27.22 -7.62 -13.35
N VAL A 182 -26.72 -7.15 -12.20
CA VAL A 182 -27.56 -6.76 -11.05
C VAL A 182 -28.45 -5.58 -11.43
N ASP A 183 -29.75 -5.72 -11.16
CA ASP A 183 -30.72 -4.64 -11.29
C ASP A 183 -30.45 -3.56 -10.24
N LEU A 184 -30.22 -2.31 -10.67
CA LEU A 184 -29.94 -1.20 -9.75
C LEU A 184 -31.05 -0.97 -8.72
N LEU A 185 -32.31 -1.23 -9.08
CA LEU A 185 -33.43 -1.11 -8.13
C LEU A 185 -33.38 -2.17 -7.02
N SER A 186 -32.77 -3.33 -7.30
CA SER A 186 -32.58 -4.36 -6.27
C SER A 186 -31.52 -3.95 -5.25
N ILE A 187 -30.49 -3.21 -5.66
CA ILE A 187 -29.45 -2.67 -4.78
C ILE A 187 -30.06 -1.67 -3.79
N VAL A 188 -30.93 -0.78 -4.28
CA VAL A 188 -31.62 0.21 -3.43
C VAL A 188 -32.54 -0.48 -2.41
N LYS A 189 -33.16 -1.61 -2.77
CA LYS A 189 -34.05 -2.37 -1.89
C LYS A 189 -33.30 -3.22 -0.85
N GLU A 190 -32.18 -3.83 -1.25
CA GLU A 190 -31.40 -4.76 -0.43
C GLU A 190 -29.89 -4.40 -0.42
N PRO A 191 -29.51 -3.20 0.06
CA PRO A 191 -28.12 -2.71 -0.03
C PRO A 191 -27.13 -3.60 0.73
N GLN A 192 -27.56 -4.20 1.85
CA GLN A 192 -26.71 -5.08 2.66
C GLN A 192 -26.34 -6.37 1.91
N LYS A 193 -27.28 -6.94 1.15
CA LYS A 193 -27.04 -8.16 0.37
C LYS A 193 -26.03 -7.88 -0.73
N PHE A 194 -26.25 -6.81 -1.48
CA PHE A 194 -25.30 -6.37 -2.52
C PHE A 194 -23.91 -6.06 -1.94
N SER A 195 -23.84 -5.40 -0.77
CA SER A 195 -22.58 -5.12 -0.10
C SER A 195 -21.83 -6.40 0.30
N ASN A 196 -22.55 -7.42 0.77
CA ASN A 196 -21.94 -8.70 1.14
C ASN A 196 -21.41 -9.45 -0.09
N ASP A 197 -22.17 -9.47 -1.18
CA ASP A 197 -21.74 -10.11 -2.43
C ASP A 197 -20.50 -9.42 -3.01
N LEU A 198 -20.48 -8.08 -3.00
CA LEU A 198 -19.32 -7.32 -3.45
C LEU A 198 -18.10 -7.54 -2.52
N LYS A 199 -18.31 -7.59 -1.19
CA LYS A 199 -17.25 -7.88 -0.21
C LYS A 199 -16.54 -9.20 -0.52
N ILE A 200 -17.27 -10.25 -0.89
CA ILE A 200 -16.69 -11.57 -1.24
C ILE A 200 -15.75 -11.44 -2.44
N ASN A 201 -16.19 -10.74 -3.48
CA ASN A 201 -15.39 -10.53 -4.69
C ASN A 201 -14.14 -9.67 -4.41
N LEU A 202 -14.32 -8.55 -3.71
CA LEU A 202 -13.23 -7.66 -3.32
C LEU A 202 -12.21 -8.34 -2.42
N LYS A 203 -12.66 -9.20 -1.51
CA LYS A 203 -11.77 -9.95 -0.61
C LYS A 203 -10.82 -10.85 -1.41
N ASN A 204 -11.31 -11.56 -2.42
CA ASN A 204 -10.46 -12.40 -3.26
C ASN A 204 -9.45 -11.56 -4.04
N ASP A 205 -9.89 -10.46 -4.64
CA ASP A 205 -9.01 -9.57 -5.41
C ASP A 205 -7.91 -8.93 -4.56
N LEU A 206 -8.21 -8.57 -3.30
CA LEU A 206 -7.25 -7.94 -2.38
C LEU A 206 -6.24 -8.95 -1.82
N LEU A 207 -6.61 -10.23 -1.73
CA LEU A 207 -5.69 -11.26 -1.24
C LEU A 207 -4.48 -11.46 -2.18
N ASP A 208 -4.62 -11.20 -3.47
CA ASP A 208 -3.54 -11.21 -4.46
C ASP A 208 -2.47 -10.13 -4.17
N PHE A 209 -2.84 -9.10 -3.41
CA PHE A 209 -1.96 -8.03 -2.96
C PHE A 209 -1.57 -8.18 -1.49
N ASP A 210 -1.80 -9.36 -0.88
CA ASP A 210 -1.59 -9.60 0.55
C ASP A 210 -2.37 -8.66 1.48
N ILE A 211 -3.51 -8.14 1.00
CA ILE A 211 -4.43 -7.34 1.79
C ILE A 211 -5.61 -8.20 2.22
N ILE A 212 -5.94 -8.17 3.50
CA ILE A 212 -7.12 -8.81 4.07
C ILE A 212 -8.20 -7.75 4.22
N LEU A 213 -9.33 -7.95 3.54
CA LEU A 213 -10.54 -7.15 3.74
C LEU A 213 -11.37 -7.77 4.88
N ASP A 214 -11.44 -7.07 6.01
CA ASP A 214 -12.17 -7.49 7.21
C ASP A 214 -13.64 -7.10 7.11
N ASP A 215 -13.91 -5.86 6.73
CA ASP A 215 -15.26 -5.34 6.53
C ASP A 215 -15.44 -4.45 5.32
N PHE A 216 -16.65 -4.43 4.77
CA PHE A 216 -17.04 -3.60 3.64
C PHE A 216 -18.54 -3.33 3.65
N GLN A 217 -18.88 -2.04 3.59
CA GLN A 217 -20.24 -1.53 3.67
C GLN A 217 -20.44 -0.45 2.61
N ILE A 218 -21.62 -0.46 1.99
CA ILE A 218 -22.14 0.65 1.20
C ILE A 218 -23.06 1.46 2.10
N ASP A 219 -22.71 2.72 2.33
CA ASP A 219 -23.52 3.64 3.15
C ASP A 219 -24.52 4.39 2.25
N ASN A 220 -24.08 4.85 1.08
CA ASN A 220 -24.91 5.60 0.13
C ASN A 220 -24.83 4.99 -1.28
N PHE A 221 -25.97 4.97 -1.96
CA PHE A 221 -26.09 4.58 -3.36
C PHE A 221 -27.15 5.44 -4.04
N THR A 222 -26.73 6.33 -4.93
CA THR A 222 -27.59 7.29 -5.62
C THR A 222 -27.57 7.01 -7.11
N VAL A 223 -28.77 6.95 -7.69
CA VAL A 223 -28.96 6.80 -9.14
C VAL A 223 -29.53 8.10 -9.70
N TYR A 224 -28.78 8.73 -10.59
CA TYR A 224 -29.20 9.89 -11.36
C TYR A 224 -29.77 9.42 -12.69
N LYS A 225 -31.00 9.82 -12.99
CA LYS A 225 -31.58 9.63 -14.33
C LYS A 225 -31.10 10.77 -15.22
N ASN A 226 -30.55 10.41 -16.37
CA ASN A 226 -30.25 11.36 -17.45
C ASN A 226 -31.54 11.92 -18.06
#